data_AF-A0A2G6LZ76-F1
#
_entry.id   AF-A0A2G6LZ76-F1
#
_cell.length_a   1.000
_cell.length_b   1.000
_cell.length_c   1.000
_cell.angle_alpha   90.00
_cell.angle_beta   90.00
_cell.angle_gamma   90.00
#
_symmetry.space_group_name_H-M   'P 1'
#
loop_
_entity.id
_entity.type
_entity.pdbx_description
1 polymer ?
#
loop_
_entity_poly.entity_id
_entity_poly.type
_entity_poly.pdbx_seq_one_letter_code
_entity_poly.pdbx_strand_id
1 'polypeptide(L)'
;MRSFRWMAAGVLLLCSCIGWNEEQQGVVDSYMELRRTVADRKWNESYEMLTEGTREYIDIVLDIFQENNIELIDSRDDLFESLAIETEIFSMSDVIHSVEFAGDRALLTADGQDGYRTFEFLKEHGEWKLNLVPDIQMILNFMMEGTPESSGEAIPSYISSGEGSCIFLIRNNLNGLAIHNVFCSLSTDDSWGDDKLGPGILGTGSELGLHLNPGNYNIQVFDSMERSYTLWQVELDENGILWEITEEDMDRQQ
;
A
#
# COMPACT_ATOMS: atom_id res chain seq x y z
N MET A 1 16.82 -19.23 -35.25
CA MET A 1 17.13 -20.53 -34.61
C MET A 1 18.16 -20.31 -33.52
N ARG A 2 17.83 -20.73 -32.29
CA ARG A 2 18.71 -20.92 -31.10
C ARG A 2 19.24 -19.63 -30.43
N SER A 3 18.49 -19.10 -29.46
CA SER A 3 18.55 -19.42 -28.02
C SER A 3 19.58 -18.57 -27.28
N PHE A 4 19.14 -17.44 -26.71
CA PHE A 4 19.88 -16.74 -25.67
C PHE A 4 19.20 -16.99 -24.32
N ARG A 5 20.06 -17.30 -23.35
CA ARG A 5 19.77 -18.04 -22.12
C ARG A 5 19.28 -17.10 -21.02
N TRP A 6 18.34 -17.63 -20.26
CA TRP A 6 17.92 -17.21 -18.91
C TRP A 6 19.09 -16.96 -17.95
N MET A 7 18.99 -15.89 -17.13
CA MET A 7 19.48 -15.70 -15.75
C MET A 7 19.14 -14.24 -15.35
N ALA A 8 18.52 -13.90 -14.22
CA ALA A 8 18.52 -14.56 -12.93
C ALA A 8 17.15 -14.44 -12.22
N ALA A 9 16.49 -15.58 -12.05
CA ALA A 9 15.60 -15.80 -10.92
C ALA A 9 16.48 -16.27 -9.76
N GLY A 10 16.71 -15.41 -8.78
CA GLY A 10 17.42 -15.73 -7.55
C GLY A 10 16.51 -16.46 -6.57
N VAL A 11 16.05 -17.67 -6.93
CA VAL A 11 15.44 -18.60 -5.96
C VAL A 11 16.59 -19.25 -5.20
N LEU A 12 16.80 -18.84 -3.95
CA LEU A 12 17.59 -19.57 -2.97
C LEU A 12 16.64 -20.20 -1.95
N LEU A 13 16.12 -21.38 -2.31
CA LEU A 13 15.64 -22.36 -1.36
C LEU A 13 16.86 -23.11 -0.79
N LEU A 14 17.21 -22.83 0.46
CA LEU A 14 18.04 -23.71 1.28
C LEU A 14 17.38 -23.90 2.65
N CYS A 15 17.10 -25.16 2.94
CA CYS A 15 16.42 -25.67 4.11
C CYS A 15 17.09 -25.31 5.44
N SER A 16 16.24 -25.11 6.45
CA SER A 16 16.41 -25.51 7.86
C SER A 16 17.70 -25.07 8.58
N CYS A 17 17.52 -24.14 9.54
CA CYS A 17 18.46 -23.70 10.58
C CYS A 17 19.44 -22.56 10.24
N ILE A 18 19.05 -21.63 9.37
CA ILE A 18 19.73 -20.33 9.26
C ILE A 18 18.92 -19.37 10.14
N GLY A 19 19.49 -18.96 11.28
CA GLY A 19 18.89 -17.91 12.10
C GLY A 19 18.79 -16.63 11.27
N TRP A 20 17.71 -15.86 11.48
CA TRP A 20 17.54 -14.54 10.90
C TRP A 20 18.78 -13.68 11.17
N ASN A 21 19.20 -12.87 10.19
CA ASN A 21 20.21 -11.85 10.47
C ASN A 21 19.63 -10.77 11.41
N GLU A 22 20.47 -9.89 11.97
CA GLU A 22 20.03 -8.89 12.96
C GLU A 22 18.86 -8.03 12.47
N GLU A 23 18.91 -7.58 11.21
CA GLU A 23 17.86 -6.75 10.61
C GLU A 23 16.56 -7.54 10.38
N GLN A 24 16.67 -8.77 9.87
CA GLN A 24 15.54 -9.71 9.73
C GLN A 24 14.91 -10.01 11.08
N GLN A 25 15.73 -10.22 12.10
CA GLN A 25 15.27 -10.51 13.45
C GLN A 25 14.50 -9.32 14.02
N GLY A 26 14.90 -8.07 13.72
CA GLY A 26 14.13 -6.88 14.12
C GLY A 26 12.71 -6.86 13.55
N VAL A 27 12.53 -7.22 12.28
CA VAL A 27 11.19 -7.33 11.65
C VAL A 27 10.39 -8.47 12.27
N VAL A 28 11.02 -9.64 12.46
CA VAL A 28 10.38 -10.81 13.09
C VAL A 28 9.95 -10.52 14.53
N ASP A 29 10.79 -9.85 15.30
CA ASP A 29 10.51 -9.48 16.69
C ASP A 29 9.33 -8.49 16.75
N SER A 30 9.31 -7.48 15.88
CA SER A 30 8.18 -6.55 15.77
C SER A 30 6.89 -7.28 15.39
N TYR A 31 6.94 -8.19 14.43
CA TYR A 31 5.78 -8.98 14.01
C TYR A 31 5.23 -9.85 15.15
N MET A 32 6.11 -10.58 15.83
CA MET A 32 5.74 -11.48 16.93
C MET A 32 5.22 -10.72 18.15
N GLU A 33 5.81 -9.56 18.45
CA GLU A 33 5.36 -8.72 19.55
C GLU A 33 3.98 -8.11 19.24
N LEU A 34 3.74 -7.64 18.01
CA LEU A 34 2.43 -7.11 17.60
C LEU A 34 1.35 -8.19 17.69
N ARG A 35 1.66 -9.40 17.20
CA ARG A 35 0.76 -10.55 17.37
C ARG A 35 0.44 -10.79 18.84
N ARG A 36 1.43 -10.74 19.72
CA ARG A 36 1.25 -10.95 21.15
C ARG A 36 0.38 -9.85 21.77
N THR A 37 0.65 -8.57 21.48
CA THR A 37 -0.12 -7.46 22.03
C THR A 37 -1.57 -7.46 21.53
N VAL A 38 -1.81 -7.84 20.26
CA VAL A 38 -3.16 -8.03 19.72
C VAL A 38 -3.88 -9.19 20.42
N ALA A 39 -3.22 -10.34 20.57
CA ALA A 39 -3.80 -11.50 21.26
C ALA A 39 -4.13 -11.19 22.74
N ASP A 40 -3.31 -10.39 23.40
CA ASP A 40 -3.48 -9.93 24.78
C ASP A 40 -4.45 -8.73 24.91
N ARG A 41 -5.03 -8.24 23.80
CA ARG A 41 -5.92 -7.06 23.74
C ARG A 41 -5.29 -5.78 24.29
N LYS A 42 -3.98 -5.63 24.13
CA LYS A 42 -3.22 -4.43 24.48
C LYS A 42 -3.27 -3.45 23.31
N TRP A 43 -4.43 -2.83 23.09
CA TRP A 43 -4.72 -2.01 21.90
C TRP A 43 -3.78 -0.82 21.75
N ASN A 44 -3.55 -0.05 22.81
CA ASN A 44 -2.59 1.05 22.78
C ASN A 44 -1.15 0.58 22.44
N GLU A 45 -0.70 -0.54 23.01
CA GLU A 45 0.64 -1.08 22.68
C GLU A 45 0.70 -1.53 21.21
N SER A 46 -0.35 -2.20 20.73
CA SER A 46 -0.44 -2.67 19.34
C SER A 46 -0.50 -1.51 18.33
N TYR A 47 -1.22 -0.45 18.67
CA TYR A 47 -1.35 0.75 17.84
C TYR A 47 0.00 1.47 17.66
N GLU A 48 0.81 1.57 18.70
CA GLU A 48 2.15 2.18 18.63
C GLU A 48 3.15 1.41 17.74
N MET A 49 2.87 0.13 17.46
CA MET A 49 3.66 -0.71 16.57
C MET A 49 3.28 -0.57 15.09
N LEU A 50 2.28 0.24 14.79
CA LEU A 50 1.93 0.62 13.43
C LEU A 50 2.71 1.84 12.99
N THR A 51 2.93 1.95 11.69
CA THR A 51 3.52 3.14 11.06
C THR A 51 2.72 4.39 11.39
N GLU A 52 3.37 5.55 11.40
CA GLU A 52 2.70 6.85 11.59
C GLU A 52 1.57 7.04 10.57
N GLY A 53 1.81 6.71 9.30
CA GLY A 53 0.79 6.76 8.26
C GLY A 53 -0.41 5.83 8.51
N THR A 54 -0.19 4.63 9.05
CA THR A 54 -1.31 3.75 9.44
C THR A 54 -2.12 4.33 10.60
N ARG A 55 -1.43 4.90 11.60
CA ARG A 55 -2.08 5.51 12.77
C ARG A 55 -2.93 6.72 12.39
N GLU A 56 -2.39 7.60 11.56
CA GLU A 56 -3.12 8.75 11.00
C GLU A 56 -4.32 8.30 10.18
N TYR A 57 -4.17 7.26 9.36
CA TYR A 57 -5.27 6.72 8.56
C TYR A 57 -6.41 6.16 9.43
N ILE A 58 -6.08 5.44 10.50
CA ILE A 58 -7.07 4.95 11.48
C ILE A 58 -7.80 6.12 12.14
N ASP A 59 -7.10 7.18 12.52
CA ASP A 59 -7.70 8.35 13.14
C ASP A 59 -8.67 9.07 12.17
N ILE A 60 -8.32 9.18 10.88
CA ILE A 60 -9.22 9.71 9.85
C ILE A 60 -10.48 8.84 9.71
N VAL A 61 -10.33 7.51 9.69
CA VAL A 61 -11.47 6.59 9.60
C VAL A 61 -12.38 6.70 10.81
N LEU A 62 -11.81 6.84 12.00
CA LEU A 62 -12.55 7.05 13.24
C LEU A 62 -13.37 8.35 13.19
N ASP A 63 -12.74 9.46 12.77
CA ASP A 63 -13.43 10.75 12.61
C ASP A 63 -14.62 10.63 11.65
N ILE A 64 -14.44 9.96 10.50
CA ILE A 64 -15.52 9.71 9.53
C ILE A 64 -16.66 8.92 10.16
N PHE A 65 -16.36 7.85 10.91
CA PHE A 65 -17.39 7.02 11.54
C PHE A 65 -18.18 7.77 12.62
N GLN A 66 -17.49 8.59 13.41
CA GLN A 66 -18.11 9.44 14.42
C GLN A 66 -18.98 10.53 13.78
N GLU A 67 -18.52 11.19 12.72
CA GLU A 67 -19.28 12.19 11.98
C GLU A 67 -20.57 11.61 11.36
N ASN A 68 -20.52 10.35 10.93
CA ASN A 68 -21.66 9.65 10.33
C ASN A 68 -22.52 8.90 11.35
N ASN A 69 -22.24 9.04 12.65
CA ASN A 69 -22.98 8.42 13.75
C ASN A 69 -23.15 6.90 13.57
N ILE A 70 -22.08 6.21 13.14
CA ILE A 70 -22.04 4.76 13.03
C ILE A 70 -21.92 4.20 14.46
N GLU A 71 -23.04 3.73 15.02
CA GLU A 71 -23.24 3.36 16.44
C GLU A 71 -22.30 2.28 17.02
N LEU A 72 -21.36 1.74 16.24
CA LEU A 72 -20.52 0.61 16.64
C LEU A 72 -19.08 1.00 16.99
N ILE A 73 -18.65 2.24 16.70
CA ILE A 73 -17.26 2.65 16.82
C ILE A 73 -17.18 4.04 17.47
N ASP A 74 -17.06 4.05 18.80
CA ASP A 74 -17.03 5.29 19.60
C ASP A 74 -15.60 5.73 19.95
N SER A 75 -14.63 4.84 19.82
CA SER A 75 -13.23 5.11 20.15
C SER A 75 -12.26 4.41 19.21
N ARG A 76 -11.00 4.85 19.25
CA ARG A 76 -9.90 4.20 18.54
C ARG A 76 -9.74 2.73 18.94
N ASP A 77 -9.89 2.43 20.22
CA ASP A 77 -9.79 1.07 20.73
C ASP A 77 -10.92 0.19 20.15
N ASP A 78 -12.14 0.73 20.01
CA ASP A 78 -13.27 0.02 19.40
C ASP A 78 -13.05 -0.23 17.91
N LEU A 79 -12.57 0.77 17.17
CA LEU A 79 -12.22 0.63 15.75
C LEU A 79 -11.13 -0.44 15.58
N PHE A 80 -10.10 -0.38 16.41
CA PHE A 80 -8.98 -1.31 16.33
C PHE A 80 -9.39 -2.73 16.74
N GLU A 81 -10.25 -2.88 17.75
CA GLU A 81 -10.82 -4.17 18.14
C GLU A 81 -11.71 -4.75 17.03
N SER A 82 -12.57 -3.93 16.40
CA SER A 82 -13.39 -4.34 15.25
C SER A 82 -12.51 -4.79 14.08
N LEU A 83 -11.52 -3.99 13.69
CA LEU A 83 -10.54 -4.39 12.67
C LEU A 83 -9.87 -5.71 13.06
N ALA A 84 -9.41 -5.85 14.31
CA ALA A 84 -8.68 -7.05 14.70
C ALA A 84 -9.50 -8.33 14.78
N ILE A 85 -10.75 -8.23 15.21
CA ILE A 85 -11.61 -9.40 15.44
C ILE A 85 -12.42 -9.74 14.19
N GLU A 86 -12.90 -8.74 13.44
CA GLU A 86 -13.90 -8.96 12.38
C GLU A 86 -13.29 -9.13 10.99
N THR A 87 -12.06 -8.64 10.78
CA THR A 87 -11.52 -8.48 9.41
C THR A 87 -10.33 -9.40 9.11
N GLU A 88 -9.97 -10.26 10.07
CA GLU A 88 -8.78 -11.13 10.01
C GLU A 88 -7.45 -10.39 9.70
N ILE A 89 -7.43 -9.05 9.79
CA ILE A 89 -6.25 -8.23 9.44
C ILE A 89 -5.03 -8.59 10.31
N PHE A 90 -5.25 -9.10 11.53
CA PHE A 90 -4.21 -9.63 12.41
C PHE A 90 -4.21 -11.17 12.52
N SER A 91 -4.70 -11.87 11.50
CA SER A 91 -4.51 -13.33 11.37
C SER A 91 -3.03 -13.63 11.09
N MET A 92 -2.24 -13.58 12.16
CA MET A 92 -0.78 -13.67 12.17
C MET A 92 -0.32 -15.06 12.63
N SER A 93 0.60 -15.66 11.88
CA SER A 93 1.11 -17.01 12.11
C SER A 93 2.48 -17.02 12.76
N ASP A 94 2.76 -18.03 13.58
CA ASP A 94 4.09 -18.27 14.14
C ASP A 94 5.08 -18.82 13.08
N VAL A 95 4.59 -19.20 11.90
CA VAL A 95 5.38 -19.79 10.82
C VAL A 95 5.72 -18.72 9.78
N ILE A 96 6.92 -18.16 9.91
CA ILE A 96 7.47 -17.15 8.98
C ILE A 96 8.36 -17.85 7.95
N HIS A 97 8.15 -17.53 6.67
CA HIS A 97 8.88 -18.13 5.54
C HIS A 97 10.00 -17.25 5.02
N SER A 98 9.77 -15.94 4.91
CA SER A 98 10.75 -15.00 4.37
C SER A 98 10.59 -13.61 4.97
N VAL A 99 11.71 -12.89 4.98
CA VAL A 99 11.78 -11.45 5.21
C VAL A 99 12.71 -10.87 4.14
N GLU A 100 12.15 -10.05 3.26
CA GLU A 100 12.82 -9.42 2.12
C GLU A 100 12.91 -7.91 2.33
N PHE A 101 14.03 -7.27 1.94
CA PHE A 101 14.25 -5.83 2.18
C PHE A 101 14.39 -5.04 0.88
N ALA A 102 13.94 -3.80 0.96
CA ALA A 102 14.21 -2.74 0.00
C ALA A 102 14.47 -1.43 0.76
N GLY A 103 15.71 -1.24 1.25
CA GLY A 103 16.06 -0.08 2.08
C GLY A 103 15.37 -0.12 3.44
N ASP A 104 14.65 0.94 3.79
CA ASP A 104 13.88 1.08 5.03
C ASP A 104 12.49 0.44 4.96
N ARG A 105 12.28 -0.47 4.00
CA ARG A 105 11.09 -1.28 3.82
C ARG A 105 11.42 -2.76 3.91
N ALA A 106 10.55 -3.54 4.56
CA ALA A 106 10.64 -4.99 4.62
C ALA A 106 9.29 -5.64 4.29
N LEU A 107 9.34 -6.78 3.60
CA LEU A 107 8.20 -7.64 3.34
C LEU A 107 8.38 -8.95 4.10
N LEU A 108 7.49 -9.23 5.04
CA LEU A 108 7.47 -10.46 5.82
C LEU A 108 6.36 -11.37 5.31
N THR A 109 6.69 -12.60 4.90
CA THR A 109 5.72 -13.59 4.47
C THR A 109 5.59 -14.71 5.50
N ALA A 110 4.35 -14.99 5.92
CA ALA A 110 4.00 -16.01 6.90
C ALA A 110 2.84 -16.88 6.40
N ASP A 111 2.55 -17.99 7.09
CA ASP A 111 1.32 -18.74 6.83
C ASP A 111 0.08 -17.88 7.10
N GLY A 112 -0.93 -17.98 6.24
CA GLY A 112 -2.26 -17.41 6.38
C GLY A 112 -3.34 -18.48 6.24
N GLN A 113 -4.60 -18.10 6.41
CA GLN A 113 -5.75 -19.03 6.39
C GLN A 113 -5.85 -19.80 5.05
N ASP A 114 -5.62 -19.11 3.93
CA ASP A 114 -5.76 -19.66 2.56
C ASP A 114 -4.43 -19.78 1.80
N GLY A 115 -3.28 -19.75 2.49
CA GLY A 115 -1.97 -19.86 1.86
C GLY A 115 -0.91 -19.05 2.58
N TYR A 116 -0.20 -18.20 1.83
CA TYR A 116 0.77 -17.27 2.40
C TYR A 116 0.19 -15.87 2.48
N ARG A 117 0.56 -15.14 3.52
CA ARG A 117 0.24 -13.73 3.68
C ARG A 117 1.52 -12.92 3.81
N THR A 118 1.56 -11.78 3.14
CA THR A 118 2.68 -10.85 3.18
C THR A 118 2.28 -9.59 3.94
N PHE A 119 3.14 -9.16 4.85
CA PHE A 119 3.00 -7.97 5.67
C PHE A 119 4.12 -7.00 5.31
N GLU A 120 3.77 -5.72 5.16
CA GLU A 120 4.74 -4.68 4.91
C GLU A 120 5.15 -4.00 6.22
N PHE A 121 6.46 -3.86 6.42
CA PHE A 121 7.04 -3.12 7.52
C PHE A 121 7.85 -1.94 6.97
N LEU A 122 7.77 -0.80 7.65
CA LEU A 122 8.61 0.38 7.40
C LEU A 122 9.46 0.67 8.64
N LYS A 123 10.69 1.16 8.42
CA LYS A 123 11.59 1.53 9.50
C LYS A 123 11.38 2.99 9.88
N GLU A 124 10.78 3.23 11.02
CA GLU A 124 10.52 4.57 11.56
C GLU A 124 11.31 4.77 12.85
N HIS A 125 12.13 5.82 12.92
CA HIS A 125 12.92 6.15 14.12
C HIS A 125 13.82 4.98 14.61
N GLY A 126 14.22 4.08 13.71
CA GLY A 126 15.03 2.90 14.02
C GLY A 126 14.23 1.66 14.44
N GLU A 127 12.90 1.73 14.47
CA GLU A 127 12.01 0.63 14.81
C GLU A 127 11.26 0.16 13.55
N TRP A 128 11.09 -1.15 13.40
CA TRP A 128 10.24 -1.71 12.35
C TRP A 128 8.79 -1.62 12.79
N LYS A 129 7.93 -1.07 11.93
CA LYS A 129 6.51 -0.88 12.21
C LYS A 129 5.65 -1.40 11.08
N LEU A 130 4.50 -1.98 11.41
CA LEU A 130 3.62 -2.57 10.43
C LEU A 130 2.86 -1.47 9.66
N ASN A 131 2.89 -1.53 8.33
CA ASN A 131 2.03 -0.73 7.49
C ASN A 131 0.75 -1.52 7.19
N LEU A 132 -0.39 -1.02 7.66
CA LEU A 132 -1.71 -1.60 7.41
C LEU A 132 -2.61 -0.70 6.55
N VAL A 133 -2.11 0.44 6.06
CA VAL A 133 -2.92 1.31 5.20
C VAL A 133 -3.57 0.52 4.04
N PRO A 134 -2.83 -0.34 3.29
CA PRO A 134 -3.44 -1.10 2.20
C PRO A 134 -4.52 -2.08 2.67
N ASP A 135 -4.28 -2.80 3.77
CA ASP A 135 -5.25 -3.77 4.31
C ASP A 135 -6.51 -3.08 4.82
N ILE A 136 -6.38 -1.99 5.60
CA ILE A 136 -7.52 -1.24 6.14
C ILE A 136 -8.33 -0.63 4.99
N GLN A 137 -7.67 -0.08 3.97
CA GLN A 137 -8.32 0.41 2.75
C GLN A 137 -9.13 -0.70 2.06
N MET A 138 -8.53 -1.88 1.86
CA MET A 138 -9.20 -3.02 1.25
C MET A 138 -10.45 -3.44 2.04
N ILE A 139 -10.33 -3.50 3.37
CA ILE A 139 -11.43 -3.86 4.27
C ILE A 139 -12.55 -2.83 4.23
N LEU A 140 -12.21 -1.53 4.30
CA LEU A 140 -13.21 -0.46 4.22
C LEU A 140 -13.92 -0.47 2.87
N ASN A 141 -13.19 -0.66 1.77
CA ASN A 141 -13.80 -0.79 0.45
C ASN A 141 -14.75 -2.00 0.42
N PHE A 142 -14.34 -3.15 0.93
CA PHE A 142 -15.20 -4.34 1.00
C PHE A 142 -16.46 -4.11 1.86
N MET A 143 -16.33 -3.44 3.00
CA MET A 143 -17.46 -3.13 3.89
C MET A 143 -18.43 -2.12 3.26
N MET A 144 -17.93 -1.17 2.47
CA MET A 144 -18.73 -0.10 1.87
C MET A 144 -19.34 -0.51 0.52
N GLU A 145 -18.67 -1.38 -0.24
CA GLU A 145 -19.20 -1.93 -1.51
C GLU A 145 -20.36 -2.91 -1.27
N GLY A 146 -20.46 -3.48 -0.06
CA GLY A 146 -21.43 -4.52 0.25
C GLY A 146 -21.20 -5.77 -0.61
N THR A 147 -21.89 -6.87 -0.28
CA THR A 147 -21.90 -8.06 -1.13
C THR A 147 -22.14 -7.72 -2.61
N PRO A 148 -21.57 -8.46 -3.59
CA PRO A 148 -21.25 -8.00 -4.97
C PRO A 148 -22.41 -7.62 -5.91
N GLU A 149 -23.56 -7.17 -5.42
CA GLU A 149 -24.74 -6.83 -6.21
C GLU A 149 -25.19 -5.36 -6.11
N SER A 150 -24.47 -4.49 -5.39
CA SER A 150 -24.85 -3.08 -5.26
C SER A 150 -23.83 -2.15 -5.92
N SER A 151 -24.22 -1.56 -7.04
CA SER A 151 -23.53 -0.49 -7.77
C SER A 151 -23.44 0.82 -6.97
N GLY A 152 -22.70 0.83 -5.87
CA GLY A 152 -22.38 2.02 -5.07
C GLY A 152 -21.02 2.57 -5.47
N GLU A 153 -20.94 3.87 -5.76
CA GLU A 153 -19.69 4.58 -6.09
C GLU A 153 -18.64 4.33 -5.00
N ALA A 154 -17.45 3.87 -5.41
CA ALA A 154 -16.31 3.70 -4.51
C ALA A 154 -15.99 5.04 -3.83
N ILE A 155 -15.77 5.03 -2.51
CA ILE A 155 -15.33 6.23 -1.81
C ILE A 155 -13.91 6.56 -2.29
N PRO A 156 -13.66 7.80 -2.78
CA PRO A 156 -12.31 8.26 -3.09
C PRO A 156 -11.35 8.06 -1.92
N SER A 157 -10.33 7.23 -2.11
CA SER A 157 -9.20 7.08 -1.18
C SER A 157 -8.06 8.01 -1.58
N TYR A 158 -7.21 8.41 -0.64
CA TYR A 158 -5.99 9.18 -0.92
C TYR A 158 -4.76 8.35 -0.52
N ILE A 159 -3.85 8.12 -1.45
CA ILE A 159 -2.58 7.42 -1.25
C ILE A 159 -1.46 8.47 -1.39
N SER A 160 -0.43 8.42 -0.55
CA SER A 160 0.75 9.30 -0.69
C SER A 160 2.02 8.49 -0.89
N SER A 161 2.94 8.99 -1.72
CA SER A 161 4.20 8.31 -2.07
C SER A 161 5.30 9.33 -2.35
N GLY A 162 6.52 9.09 -1.84
CA GLY A 162 7.69 9.96 -2.02
C GLY A 162 7.93 10.95 -0.87
N GLU A 163 8.97 11.79 -1.01
CA GLU A 163 9.45 12.69 0.06
C GLU A 163 9.76 14.12 -0.43
N GLY A 164 9.41 14.47 -1.67
CA GLY A 164 9.71 15.78 -2.24
C GLY A 164 8.83 16.93 -1.75
N SER A 165 9.25 18.17 -2.04
CA SER A 165 8.58 19.39 -1.59
C SER A 165 7.36 19.82 -2.42
N CYS A 166 7.18 19.23 -3.61
CA CYS A 166 6.08 19.49 -4.52
C CYS A 166 5.18 18.26 -4.62
N ILE A 167 3.90 18.45 -4.93
CA ILE A 167 2.94 17.37 -5.08
C ILE A 167 2.45 17.24 -6.53
N PHE A 168 2.54 16.03 -7.07
CA PHE A 168 1.83 15.63 -8.27
C PHE A 168 0.66 14.72 -7.87
N LEU A 169 -0.56 15.22 -8.02
CA LEU A 169 -1.79 14.52 -7.68
C LEU A 169 -2.35 13.81 -8.91
N ILE A 170 -2.61 12.52 -8.78
CA ILE A 170 -3.23 11.68 -9.80
C ILE A 170 -4.62 11.31 -9.29
N ARG A 171 -5.68 11.72 -9.99
CA ARG A 171 -7.05 11.31 -9.68
C ARG A 171 -7.53 10.29 -10.71
N ASN A 172 -7.96 9.12 -10.25
CA ASN A 172 -8.50 8.10 -11.13
C ASN A 172 -9.97 8.43 -11.49
N ASN A 173 -10.21 8.93 -12.69
CA ASN A 173 -11.55 9.17 -13.22
C ASN A 173 -11.90 8.18 -14.36
N LEU A 174 -11.37 6.96 -14.28
CA LEU A 174 -11.70 5.87 -15.19
C LEU A 174 -13.00 5.20 -14.71
N ASN A 175 -13.99 5.10 -15.59
CA ASN A 175 -15.36 4.63 -15.30
C ASN A 175 -15.41 3.19 -14.75
N GLY A 176 -15.16 3.01 -13.45
CA GLY A 176 -15.17 1.71 -12.77
C GLY A 176 -13.90 0.88 -12.96
N LEU A 177 -12.81 1.46 -13.48
CA LEU A 177 -11.54 0.77 -13.63
C LEU A 177 -10.52 1.28 -12.62
N ALA A 178 -9.91 0.35 -11.91
CA ALA A 178 -8.85 0.66 -10.96
C ALA A 178 -7.50 0.79 -11.66
N ILE A 179 -6.62 1.63 -11.10
CA ILE A 179 -5.22 1.73 -11.48
C ILE A 179 -4.40 0.83 -10.57
N HIS A 180 -3.57 -0.04 -11.15
CA HIS A 180 -2.76 -1.02 -10.44
C HIS A 180 -1.29 -0.66 -10.37
N ASN A 181 -0.79 0.16 -11.30
CA ASN A 181 0.60 0.59 -11.30
C ASN A 181 0.70 2.06 -11.69
N VAL A 182 1.57 2.79 -10.99
CA VAL A 182 1.90 4.17 -11.29
C VAL A 182 3.42 4.31 -11.32
N PHE A 183 3.97 4.67 -12.47
CA PHE A 183 5.39 4.93 -12.63
C PHE A 183 5.66 6.41 -12.80
N CYS A 184 6.75 6.89 -12.22
CA CYS A 184 7.18 8.28 -12.34
C CYS A 184 8.70 8.34 -12.41
N SER A 185 9.22 9.04 -13.41
CA SER A 185 10.65 9.20 -13.69
C SER A 185 10.95 10.63 -14.14
N LEU A 186 12.21 11.08 -14.00
CA LEU A 186 12.60 12.35 -14.62
C LEU A 186 12.50 12.21 -16.15
N SER A 187 12.18 13.30 -16.83
CA SER A 187 12.05 13.28 -18.30
C SER A 187 13.37 12.97 -19.03
N THR A 188 14.49 13.04 -18.31
CA THR A 188 15.83 12.71 -18.79
C THR A 188 16.22 11.25 -18.56
N ASP A 189 15.42 10.51 -17.80
CA ASP A 189 15.71 9.11 -17.48
C ASP A 189 15.24 8.19 -18.60
N ASP A 190 16.04 7.18 -18.91
CA ASP A 190 15.71 6.15 -19.91
C ASP A 190 14.88 5.00 -19.31
N SER A 191 14.46 5.10 -18.05
CA SER A 191 13.69 4.07 -17.33
C SER A 191 12.66 4.67 -16.40
N TRP A 192 11.51 4.00 -16.27
CA TRP A 192 10.36 4.42 -15.46
C TRP A 192 10.58 4.34 -13.94
N GLY A 193 11.56 3.57 -13.47
CA GLY A 193 11.79 3.31 -12.05
C GLY A 193 10.75 2.38 -11.42
N ASP A 194 10.72 2.36 -10.08
CA ASP A 194 9.80 1.52 -9.31
C ASP A 194 8.38 2.08 -9.29
N ASP A 195 7.40 1.19 -9.17
CA ASP A 195 5.99 1.52 -8.97
C ASP A 195 5.79 2.35 -7.70
N LYS A 196 5.08 3.46 -7.85
CA LYS A 196 4.76 4.43 -6.79
C LYS A 196 3.53 4.04 -6.00
N LEU A 197 2.70 3.12 -6.52
CA LEU A 197 1.52 2.60 -5.85
C LEU A 197 1.86 1.41 -4.94
N GLY A 198 2.92 0.67 -5.26
CA GLY A 198 3.33 -0.53 -4.52
C GLY A 198 2.25 -1.62 -4.59
N PRO A 199 1.83 -2.20 -3.46
CA PRO A 199 0.71 -3.17 -3.44
C PRO A 199 -0.67 -2.51 -3.45
N GLY A 200 -0.75 -1.17 -3.40
CA GLY A 200 -2.00 -0.43 -3.37
C GLY A 200 -2.80 -0.56 -4.67
N ILE A 201 -4.08 -0.21 -4.61
CA ILE A 201 -4.96 -0.13 -5.78
C ILE A 201 -5.65 1.23 -5.73
N LEU A 202 -5.55 2.00 -6.81
CA LEU A 202 -6.20 3.31 -6.91
C LEU A 202 -7.54 3.15 -7.61
N GLY A 203 -8.62 2.98 -6.83
CA GLY A 203 -9.98 2.82 -7.34
C GLY A 203 -10.55 4.10 -7.99
N THR A 204 -11.68 3.98 -8.68
CA THR A 204 -12.35 5.14 -9.30
C THR A 204 -12.66 6.22 -8.25
N GLY A 205 -12.47 7.48 -8.61
CA GLY A 205 -12.60 8.64 -7.74
C GLY A 205 -11.40 8.88 -6.81
N SER A 206 -10.58 7.85 -6.55
CA SER A 206 -9.43 7.94 -5.62
C SER A 206 -8.27 8.76 -6.19
N GLU A 207 -7.41 9.21 -5.29
CA GLU A 207 -6.24 10.03 -5.57
C GLU A 207 -4.92 9.42 -5.06
N LEU A 208 -3.85 9.65 -5.81
CA LEU A 208 -2.47 9.38 -5.41
C LEU A 208 -1.68 10.69 -5.44
N GLY A 209 -1.15 11.12 -4.31
CA GLY A 209 -0.19 12.21 -4.20
C GLY A 209 1.25 11.70 -4.30
N LEU A 210 1.98 12.12 -5.33
CA LEU A 210 3.41 11.90 -5.47
C LEU A 210 4.18 13.12 -4.97
N HIS A 211 4.93 12.96 -3.88
CA HIS A 211 5.80 13.98 -3.32
C HIS A 211 7.17 13.93 -4.02
N LEU A 212 7.42 14.95 -4.87
CA LEU A 212 8.57 15.02 -5.76
C LEU A 212 9.29 16.38 -5.62
N ASN A 213 10.58 16.43 -5.97
CA ASN A 213 11.28 17.71 -6.05
C ASN A 213 10.84 18.46 -7.33
N PRO A 214 10.99 19.80 -7.38
CA PRO A 214 10.74 20.54 -8.62
C PRO A 214 11.57 19.98 -9.78
N GLY A 215 10.95 19.82 -10.95
CA GLY A 215 11.62 19.21 -12.10
C GLY A 215 10.68 18.87 -13.25
N ASN A 216 11.22 18.21 -14.28
CA ASN A 216 10.44 17.71 -15.40
C ASN A 216 10.31 16.19 -15.30
N TYR A 217 9.08 15.69 -15.35
CA TYR A 217 8.77 14.28 -15.13
C TYR A 217 7.97 13.67 -16.28
N ASN A 218 8.12 12.36 -16.44
CA ASN A 218 7.21 11.51 -17.19
C ASN A 218 6.45 10.63 -16.19
N ILE A 219 5.15 10.46 -16.41
CA ILE A 219 4.28 9.62 -15.57
C ILE A 219 3.52 8.66 -16.46
N GLN A 220 3.52 7.38 -16.08
CA GLN A 220 2.78 6.35 -16.77
C GLN A 220 1.96 5.55 -15.76
N VAL A 221 0.69 5.32 -16.06
CA VAL A 221 -0.18 4.48 -15.24
C VAL A 221 -0.69 3.29 -16.03
N PHE A 222 -1.00 2.20 -15.33
CA PHE A 222 -1.67 1.02 -15.89
C PHE A 222 -2.96 0.73 -15.13
N ASP A 223 -4.06 0.56 -15.87
CA ASP A 223 -5.32 0.10 -15.31
C ASP A 223 -5.38 -1.42 -15.12
N SER A 224 -6.47 -1.91 -14.54
CA SER A 224 -6.73 -3.33 -14.30
C SER A 224 -6.86 -4.18 -15.57
N MET A 225 -6.89 -3.55 -16.74
CA MET A 225 -6.94 -4.18 -18.06
C MET A 225 -5.59 -4.05 -18.81
N GLU A 226 -4.51 -3.67 -18.10
CA GLU A 226 -3.16 -3.45 -18.62
C GLU A 226 -3.09 -2.35 -19.71
N ARG A 227 -4.05 -1.42 -19.72
CA ARG A 227 -4.02 -0.27 -20.63
C ARG A 227 -3.20 0.85 -20.00
N SER A 228 -2.38 1.48 -20.82
CA SER A 228 -1.48 2.56 -20.39
C SER A 228 -2.07 3.94 -20.68
N TYR A 229 -1.72 4.87 -19.80
CA TYR A 229 -1.99 6.29 -19.93
C TYR A 229 -0.70 7.01 -19.57
N THR A 230 -0.20 7.86 -20.46
CA THR A 230 1.13 8.47 -20.26
C THR A 230 1.10 9.99 -20.41
N LEU A 231 1.62 10.67 -19.39
CA LEU A 231 1.83 12.11 -19.36
C LEU A 231 3.33 12.39 -19.52
N TRP A 232 3.71 13.04 -20.61
CA TRP A 232 5.11 13.27 -20.96
C TRP A 232 5.56 14.70 -20.64
N GLN A 233 6.80 14.84 -20.16
CA GLN A 233 7.51 16.12 -20.01
C GLN A 233 6.75 17.17 -19.20
N VAL A 234 6.24 16.76 -18.05
CA VAL A 234 5.46 17.62 -17.18
C VAL A 234 6.36 18.36 -16.21
N GLU A 235 6.32 19.68 -16.29
CA GLU A 235 7.03 20.57 -15.39
C GLU A 235 6.30 20.66 -14.06
N LEU A 236 6.89 20.11 -13.00
CA LEU A 236 6.40 20.20 -11.65
C LEU A 236 7.11 21.34 -10.90
N ASP A 237 6.34 22.32 -10.45
CA ASP A 237 6.81 23.44 -9.65
C ASP A 237 6.16 23.47 -8.25
N GLU A 238 6.36 24.56 -7.51
CA GLU A 238 5.84 24.74 -6.15
C GLU A 238 4.30 24.79 -6.05
N ASN A 239 3.59 24.99 -7.17
CA ASN A 239 2.14 25.00 -7.21
C ASN A 239 1.54 23.59 -7.25
N GLY A 240 2.36 22.58 -7.54
CA GLY A 240 1.91 21.20 -7.76
C GLY A 240 1.07 21.06 -9.03
N ILE A 241 0.70 19.81 -9.34
CA ILE A 241 -0.11 19.48 -10.53
C ILE A 241 -1.20 18.48 -10.14
N LEU A 242 -2.37 18.61 -10.75
CA LEU A 242 -3.41 17.58 -10.74
C LEU A 242 -3.58 17.02 -12.16
N TRP A 243 -3.51 15.70 -12.27
CA TRP A 243 -3.91 14.95 -13.46
C TRP A 243 -5.14 14.12 -13.14
N GLU A 244 -6.27 14.52 -13.71
CA GLU A 244 -7.51 13.73 -13.69
C GLU A 244 -7.49 12.76 -14.87
N ILE A 245 -7.16 11.50 -14.60
CA ILE A 245 -7.01 10.48 -15.64
C ILE A 245 -8.39 10.07 -16.15
N THR A 246 -8.61 10.20 -17.45
CA THR A 246 -9.84 9.80 -18.13
C THR A 246 -9.55 8.81 -19.26
N GLU A 247 -10.61 8.23 -19.85
CA GLU A 247 -10.47 7.37 -21.04
C GLU A 247 -9.84 8.09 -22.24
N GLU A 248 -9.91 9.43 -22.30
CA GLU A 248 -9.33 10.22 -23.38
C GLU A 248 -7.79 10.24 -23.33
N ASP A 249 -7.21 10.03 -22.15
CA ASP A 249 -5.75 10.01 -21.92
C ASP A 249 -5.11 8.67 -22.31
N MET A 250 -5.91 7.68 -22.72
CA MET A 250 -5.43 6.33 -23.01
C MET A 250 -4.46 6.35 -24.19
N ASP A 251 -3.30 5.72 -23.99
CA ASP A 251 -2.30 5.55 -25.04
C ASP A 251 -2.90 4.69 -26.16
N ARG A 252 -2.79 5.20 -27.40
CA ARG A 252 -3.26 4.43 -28.55
C ARG A 252 -2.31 3.27 -28.79
N GLN A 253 -2.84 2.05 -28.75
CA GLN A 253 -2.09 0.86 -29.16
C GLN A 253 -1.59 1.05 -30.61
N GLN A 254 -0.28 0.94 -30.81
CA GLN A 254 0.36 0.93 -32.11
C GLN A 254 0.26 -0.46 -32.77
#